data_AF-A0A1F2VS38-F1
#
_entry.id   AF-A0A1F2VS38-F1
#
_cell.length_a   1.000
_cell.length_b   1.000
_cell.length_c   1.000
_cell.angle_alpha   90.00
_cell.angle_beta   90.00
_cell.angle_gamma   90.00
#
_symmetry.space_group_name_H-M   'P 1'
#
loop_
_entity.id
_entity.type
_entity.pdbx_description
1 polymer ?
#
loop_
_entity_poly.entity_id
_entity_poly.type
_entity_poly.pdbx_seq_one_letter_code
_entity_poly.pdbx_strand_id
1 'polypeptide(L)'
;MFEGIGGALQLSAIDMILVFLILGGLALVTVLLKNIVKIKETKKIAKEIKIVPPVISTYSIKVNEEVEGKLVALITAAVATCLEKPKSKFKILSIKKYQASLITPWAAMGRQELMLEKR
;
A
#
# COMPACT_ATOMS: atom_id res chain seq x y z
N MET A 1 42.01 24.09 -14.68
CA MET A 1 41.21 24.35 -15.89
C MET A 1 41.38 23.13 -16.77
N PHE A 2 40.29 22.42 -17.08
CA PHE A 2 40.35 21.24 -17.95
C PHE A 2 40.53 21.71 -19.40
N GLU A 3 41.77 22.03 -19.78
CA GLU A 3 42.06 22.57 -21.12
C GLU A 3 42.53 21.48 -22.08
N GLY A 4 41.92 21.48 -23.26
CA GLY A 4 42.21 20.57 -24.35
C GLY A 4 41.52 19.21 -24.25
N ILE A 5 41.94 18.30 -25.14
CA ILE A 5 41.33 16.97 -25.34
C ILE A 5 41.35 16.13 -24.06
N GLY A 6 42.41 16.24 -23.25
CA GLY A 6 42.52 15.49 -21.98
C GLY A 6 41.44 15.86 -20.98
N GLY A 7 41.05 17.14 -20.93
CA GLY A 7 39.97 17.63 -20.08
C GLY A 7 38.60 17.05 -20.48
N ALA A 8 38.30 17.05 -21.78
CA ALA A 8 37.07 16.48 -22.30
C ALA A 8 36.99 14.96 -22.07
N LEU A 9 38.11 14.25 -22.25
CA LEU A 9 38.19 12.81 -22.02
C LEU A 9 37.98 12.46 -20.54
N GLN A 10 38.55 13.25 -19.63
CA GLN A 10 38.37 13.07 -18.19
C GLN A 10 36.93 13.36 -17.76
N LEU A 11 36.31 14.42 -18.31
CA LEU A 11 34.92 14.73 -18.03
C LEU A 11 33.98 13.61 -18.51
N SER A 12 34.23 13.07 -19.70
CA SER A 12 33.47 11.93 -20.24
C SER A 12 33.61 10.68 -19.39
N ALA A 13 34.82 10.37 -18.91
CA ALA A 13 35.04 9.22 -18.03
C ALA A 13 34.29 9.38 -16.70
N ILE A 14 34.32 10.58 -16.10
CA ILE A 14 33.61 10.87 -14.85
C ILE A 14 32.09 10.74 -15.05
N ASP A 15 31.56 11.31 -16.13
CA ASP A 15 30.13 11.24 -16.44
C ASP A 15 29.68 9.79 -16.69
N MET A 16 30.46 9.01 -17.42
CA MET A 16 30.19 7.58 -17.65
C MET A 16 30.13 6.79 -16.34
N ILE A 17 31.10 7.00 -15.44
CA ILE A 17 31.13 6.36 -14.12
C ILE A 17 29.93 6.80 -13.27
N LEU A 18 29.59 8.09 -13.29
CA LEU A 18 28.48 8.65 -12.53
C LEU A 18 27.14 8.03 -12.96
N VAL A 19 26.89 7.92 -14.27
CA VAL A 19 25.70 7.28 -14.83
C VAL A 19 25.60 5.82 -14.35
N PHE A 20 26.71 5.07 -14.40
CA PHE A 20 26.75 3.70 -13.89
C PHE A 20 26.48 3.61 -12.39
N LEU A 21 27.01 4.54 -11.59
CA LEU A 21 26.74 4.60 -10.15
C LEU A 21 25.25 4.86 -9.86
N ILE A 22 24.63 5.77 -10.61
CA ILE A 22 23.22 6.10 -10.43
C ILE A 22 22.33 4.92 -10.81
N LEU A 23 22.55 4.31 -11.99
CA LEU A 23 21.77 3.14 -12.43
C LEU A 23 22.00 1.94 -11.53
N GLY A 24 23.26 1.66 -11.16
CA GLY A 24 23.62 0.58 -10.26
C GLY A 24 23.03 0.76 -8.87
N GLY A 25 23.07 1.99 -8.34
CA GLY A 25 22.44 2.34 -7.06
C GLY A 25 20.93 2.15 -7.07
N LEU A 26 20.25 2.64 -8.10
CA LEU A 26 18.81 2.41 -8.29
C LEU A 26 18.47 0.92 -8.38
N ALA A 27 19.22 0.17 -9.19
CA ALA A 27 19.06 -1.27 -9.29
C ALA A 27 19.24 -1.96 -7.93
N LEU A 28 20.27 -1.59 -7.16
CA LEU A 28 20.54 -2.12 -5.83
C LEU A 28 19.38 -1.84 -4.87
N VAL A 29 18.86 -0.61 -4.85
CA VAL A 29 17.69 -0.23 -4.03
C VAL A 29 16.49 -1.11 -4.36
N THR A 30 16.19 -1.33 -5.65
CA THR A 30 15.05 -2.17 -6.05
C THR A 30 15.22 -3.63 -5.62
N VAL A 31 16.44 -4.17 -5.66
CA VAL A 31 16.74 -5.54 -5.21
C VAL A 31 16.59 -5.67 -3.70
N LEU A 32 17.10 -4.70 -2.93
CA LEU A 32 16.96 -4.67 -1.47
C LEU A 32 15.48 -4.60 -1.07
N LEU A 33 14.71 -3.72 -1.70
CA LEU A 33 13.28 -3.60 -1.45
C LEU A 33 12.53 -4.89 -1.78
N LYS A 34 12.84 -5.52 -2.93
CA LYS A 34 12.26 -6.81 -3.34
C LYS A 34 12.60 -7.92 -2.34
N ASN A 35 13.81 -7.93 -1.78
CA ASN A 35 14.20 -8.94 -0.78
C ASN A 35 13.46 -8.76 0.55
N ILE A 36 13.31 -7.51 1.02
CA ILE A 36 12.55 -7.18 2.23
C ILE A 36 11.06 -7.54 2.04
N VAL A 37 10.48 -7.24 0.88
CA VAL A 37 9.10 -7.60 0.54
C VAL A 37 8.92 -9.11 0.43
N LYS A 38 9.84 -9.84 -0.21
CA LYS A 38 9.82 -11.30 -0.29
C LYS A 38 9.81 -11.95 1.10
N ILE A 39 10.63 -11.46 2.04
CA ILE A 39 10.64 -11.96 3.43
C ILE A 39 9.29 -11.70 4.12
N LYS A 40 8.61 -10.60 3.79
CA LYS A 40 7.29 -10.27 4.33
C LYS A 40 6.18 -11.15 3.75
N GLU A 41 6.30 -11.58 2.49
CA GLU A 41 5.36 -12.51 1.84
C GLU A 41 5.61 -13.97 2.19
N THR A 42 6.86 -14.43 2.28
CA THR A 42 7.19 -15.82 2.68
C THR A 42 6.81 -16.10 4.13
N LYS A 43 6.79 -15.09 5.02
CA LYS A 43 6.25 -15.24 6.38
C LYS A 43 4.72 -15.50 6.40
N LYS A 44 3.99 -15.25 5.30
CA LYS A 44 2.58 -15.61 5.15
C LYS A 44 2.33 -16.91 4.38
N ILE A 45 3.33 -17.43 3.67
CA ILE A 45 3.17 -18.58 2.75
C ILE A 45 3.81 -19.87 3.31
N ALA A 46 4.43 -19.85 4.49
CA ALA A 46 4.89 -21.04 5.20
C ALA A 46 3.82 -21.64 6.14
N LYS A 47 2.62 -21.91 5.63
CA LYS A 47 1.70 -22.89 6.24
C LYS A 47 1.09 -23.71 5.11
N GLU A 48 1.76 -24.82 4.82
CA GLU A 48 1.21 -25.90 4.03
C GLU A 48 -0.19 -26.25 4.56
N ILE A 49 -1.12 -26.23 3.61
CA ILE A 49 -2.49 -26.68 3.76
C ILE A 49 -2.43 -28.21 3.88
N LYS A 50 -2.43 -28.72 5.11
CA LYS A 50 -2.94 -30.07 5.40
C LYS A 50 -4.40 -29.94 5.81
N ILE A 51 -5.26 -30.51 4.97
CA ILE A 51 -6.71 -30.62 5.11
C ILE A 51 -7.03 -31.36 6.41
N VAL A 52 -7.59 -30.66 7.40
CA VAL A 52 -8.39 -31.22 8.51
C VAL A 52 -9.47 -30.18 8.89
N PRO A 53 -10.77 -30.52 8.91
CA PRO A 53 -11.85 -29.62 9.34
C PRO A 53 -12.14 -29.81 10.85
N PRO A 54 -13.05 -29.03 11.46
CA PRO A 54 -12.99 -27.62 11.83
C PRO A 54 -12.90 -27.46 13.37
N VAL A 55 -12.02 -26.61 13.89
CA VAL A 55 -12.11 -26.11 15.28
C VAL A 55 -11.91 -24.60 15.27
N ILE A 56 -13.02 -23.90 15.46
CA ILE A 56 -13.14 -22.45 15.59
C ILE A 56 -12.73 -22.04 17.02
N SER A 57 -12.27 -20.80 17.16
CA SER A 57 -12.14 -19.98 18.39
C SER A 57 -10.97 -20.35 19.30
N THR A 58 -10.01 -19.47 19.60
CA THR A 58 -10.27 -18.25 20.39
C THR A 58 -9.19 -17.16 20.22
N TYR A 59 -8.11 -17.42 19.47
CA TYR A 59 -6.94 -16.52 19.45
C TYR A 59 -7.06 -15.31 18.51
N SER A 60 -7.90 -15.36 17.47
CA SER A 60 -8.00 -14.29 16.46
C SER A 60 -8.96 -13.14 16.80
N ILE A 61 -9.67 -13.20 17.93
CA ILE A 61 -10.72 -12.22 18.26
C ILE A 61 -10.12 -10.99 18.96
N LYS A 62 -9.20 -11.18 19.91
CA LYS A 62 -8.60 -10.05 20.68
C LYS A 62 -7.78 -9.06 19.83
N VAL A 63 -7.11 -9.52 18.78
CA VAL A 63 -6.26 -8.66 17.94
C VAL A 63 -7.08 -7.79 16.98
N ASN A 64 -8.28 -8.25 16.58
CA ASN A 64 -9.12 -7.48 15.66
C ASN A 64 -9.88 -6.35 16.37
N GLU A 65 -10.18 -6.49 17.66
CA GLU A 65 -10.97 -5.53 18.43
C GLU A 65 -10.20 -4.23 18.70
N GLU A 66 -8.91 -4.30 19.03
CA GLU A 66 -8.05 -3.11 19.17
C GLU A 66 -7.86 -2.36 17.83
N VAL A 67 -7.70 -3.11 16.74
CA VAL A 67 -7.54 -2.54 15.39
C VAL A 67 -8.82 -1.86 14.93
N GLU A 68 -9.98 -2.41 15.25
CA GLU A 68 -11.28 -1.82 14.95
C GLU A 68 -11.55 -0.57 15.79
N GLY A 69 -11.20 -0.57 17.08
CA GLY A 69 -11.28 0.62 17.93
C GLY A 69 -10.42 1.78 17.40
N LYS A 70 -9.19 1.49 16.94
CA LYS A 70 -8.30 2.48 16.34
C LYS A 70 -8.83 3.03 15.00
N LEU A 71 -9.42 2.17 14.17
CA LEU A 71 -10.05 2.57 12.91
C LEU A 71 -11.27 3.47 13.15
N VAL A 72 -12.13 3.10 14.11
CA VAL A 72 -13.29 3.88 14.53
C VAL A 72 -12.87 5.26 15.02
N ALA A 73 -11.84 5.34 15.87
CA ALA A 73 -11.32 6.62 16.36
C ALA A 73 -10.76 7.51 15.23
N LEU A 74 -10.01 6.92 14.29
CA LEU A 74 -9.43 7.65 13.17
C LEU A 74 -10.49 8.19 12.21
N ILE A 75 -11.50 7.37 11.86
CA ILE A 75 -12.65 7.80 11.05
C ILE A 75 -13.42 8.90 11.77
N THR A 76 -13.64 8.75 13.08
CA THR A 76 -14.36 9.75 13.90
C THR A 76 -13.61 11.08 13.94
N ALA A 77 -12.29 11.07 14.11
CA ALA A 77 -11.46 12.28 14.09
C ALA A 77 -11.51 12.97 12.72
N ALA A 78 -11.35 12.23 11.62
CA ALA A 78 -11.41 12.78 10.27
C ALA A 78 -12.77 13.41 9.97
N VAL A 79 -13.86 12.71 10.32
CA VAL A 79 -15.22 13.22 10.15
C VAL A 79 -15.46 14.47 11.00
N ALA A 80 -14.98 14.49 12.25
CA ALA A 80 -15.08 15.65 13.12
C ALA A 80 -14.33 16.88 12.57
N THR A 81 -13.19 16.69 11.91
CA THR A 81 -12.45 17.78 11.25
C THR A 81 -13.17 18.30 10.01
N CYS A 82 -13.85 17.43 9.24
CA CYS A 82 -14.58 17.85 8.04
C CYS A 82 -15.93 18.54 8.34
N LEU A 83 -16.46 18.40 9.55
CA LEU A 83 -17.74 19.00 9.94
C LEU A 83 -17.51 20.32 10.67
N GLU A 84 -17.74 21.44 9.98
CA GLU A 84 -17.61 22.81 10.51
C GLU A 84 -18.48 23.08 11.76
N LYS A 85 -19.53 22.28 11.98
CA LYS A 85 -20.42 22.38 13.14
C LYS A 85 -20.44 21.05 13.89
N PRO A 86 -20.10 21.02 15.19
CA PRO A 86 -20.14 19.79 15.96
C PRO A 86 -21.60 19.34 16.14
N LYS A 87 -22.06 18.37 15.34
CA LYS A 87 -23.33 17.68 15.62
C LYS A 87 -23.14 16.71 16.79
N SER A 88 -24.20 16.58 17.58
CA SER A 88 -24.12 16.23 19.01
C SER A 88 -23.77 14.77 19.35
N LYS A 89 -23.65 13.86 18.38
CA LYS A 89 -23.10 12.49 18.52
C LYS A 89 -23.07 11.81 17.16
N PHE A 90 -21.95 11.18 16.81
CA PHE A 90 -21.83 10.31 15.65
C PHE A 90 -21.61 8.87 16.11
N LYS A 91 -22.35 7.93 15.51
CA LYS A 91 -22.23 6.50 15.79
C LYS A 91 -21.87 5.78 14.49
N ILE A 92 -20.72 5.14 14.47
CA ILE A 92 -20.33 4.25 13.37
C ILE A 92 -21.09 2.94 13.55
N LEU A 93 -22.00 2.63 12.63
CA LEU A 93 -22.88 1.46 12.72
C LEU A 93 -22.19 0.17 12.27
N SER A 94 -21.42 0.23 11.18
CA SER A 94 -20.73 -0.93 10.63
C SER A 94 -19.56 -0.50 9.77
N ILE A 95 -18.43 -1.20 9.89
CA ILE A 95 -17.28 -1.06 9.01
C ILE A 95 -17.15 -2.37 8.23
N LYS A 96 -17.61 -2.38 6.99
CA LYS A 96 -17.39 -3.53 6.08
C LYS A 96 -16.06 -3.33 5.36
N LYS A 97 -15.05 -4.11 5.75
CA LYS A 97 -13.76 -4.14 5.07
C LYS A 97 -13.94 -4.82 3.71
N TYR A 98 -13.59 -4.12 2.64
CA TYR A 98 -13.67 -4.67 1.28
C TYR A 98 -12.60 -5.77 1.10
N GLN A 99 -13.02 -6.96 0.69
CA GLN A 99 -12.11 -8.01 0.22
C GLN A 99 -12.03 -7.92 -1.31
N ALA A 100 -10.80 -7.89 -1.83
CA ALA A 100 -10.48 -7.64 -3.23
C ALA A 100 -10.80 -8.83 -4.15
N SER A 101 -12.02 -9.35 -4.09
CA SER A 101 -12.40 -10.58 -4.77
C SER A 101 -13.50 -10.36 -5.81
N LEU A 102 -13.40 -9.33 -6.66
CA LEU A 102 -13.60 -9.42 -8.13
C LEU A 102 -13.91 -8.08 -8.83
N ILE A 103 -14.44 -7.05 -8.15
CA ILE A 103 -14.82 -5.78 -8.82
C ILE A 103 -14.51 -4.59 -7.91
N THR A 104 -13.58 -3.73 -8.32
CA THR A 104 -13.27 -2.52 -7.56
C THR A 104 -14.52 -1.63 -7.46
N PRO A 105 -14.82 -1.04 -6.28
CA PRO A 105 -15.98 -0.17 -6.11
C PRO A 105 -16.02 0.98 -7.13
N TRP A 106 -14.83 1.47 -7.52
CA TRP A 106 -14.66 2.47 -8.58
C TRP A 106 -15.16 1.98 -9.95
N ALA A 107 -14.83 0.73 -10.32
CA ALA A 107 -15.32 0.13 -11.55
C ALA A 107 -16.83 -0.19 -11.51
N ALA A 108 -17.40 -0.42 -10.32
CA ALA A 108 -18.85 -0.55 -10.16
C ALA A 108 -19.56 0.81 -10.30
N MET A 109 -19.05 1.86 -9.67
CA MET A 109 -19.63 3.21 -9.74
C MET A 109 -19.53 3.81 -11.15
N GLY A 110 -18.38 3.72 -11.82
CA GLY A 110 -18.25 4.20 -13.19
C GLY A 110 -19.17 3.49 -14.18
N ARG A 111 -19.48 2.20 -13.95
CA ARG A 111 -20.49 1.47 -14.74
C ARG A 111 -21.91 1.93 -14.45
N GLN A 112 -22.22 2.33 -13.22
CA GLN A 112 -23.54 2.88 -12.88
C GLN A 112 -23.76 4.27 -13.47
N GLU A 113 -22.74 5.12 -13.49
CA GLU A 113 -22.78 6.45 -14.11
C GLU A 113 -23.09 6.35 -15.62
N LEU A 114 -22.36 5.49 -16.33
CA LEU A 114 -22.58 5.22 -17.77
C LEU A 114 -23.97 4.64 -18.09
N MET A 115 -24.62 4.00 -17.12
CA MET A 115 -25.98 3.47 -17.27
C MET A 115 -27.07 4.52 -16.99
N LEU A 116 -26.79 5.49 -16.11
CA LEU A 116 -27.70 6.59 -15.80
C LEU A 116 -27.68 7.67 -16.87
N GLU A 117 -26.55 7.88 -17.56
CA GLU A 117 -26.40 8.86 -18.64
C GLU A 117 -27.16 8.47 -19.93
N LYS A 118 -27.53 7.19 -20.07
CA LYS A 118 -28.28 6.66 -21.22
C LYS A 118 -29.80 6.73 -21.06
N ARG A 119 -30.31 7.52 -20.12
CA ARG A 119 -31.75 7.76 -19.89
C ARG A 119 -32.06 9.25 -19.97
#